data_AF-A0A2M7BW61-F1
#
_entry.id   AF-A0A2M7BW61-F1
#
_cell.length_a   1.000
_cell.length_b   1.000
_cell.length_c   1.000
_cell.angle_alpha   90.00
_cell.angle_beta   90.00
_cell.angle_gamma   90.00
#
_symmetry.space_group_name_H-M   'P 1'
#
loop_
_entity.id
_entity.type
_entity.pdbx_description
1 polymer ?
#
loop_
_entity_poly.entity_id
_entity_poly.type
_entity_poly.pdbx_seq_one_letter_code
_entity_poly.pdbx_strand_id
1 'polypeptide(L)'
;MEFEELEKEILKIKERNKKVETDKAWETSITRKVLLFIFTYLAIGLYINAIGVEKPWLNAIVPSLGFLLSTLTLPFFKNLWKKYIYKE
;
A
#
# COMPACT_ATOMS: atom_id res chain seq x y z
N MET A 1 -0.70 31.71 -29.84
CA MET A 1 -0.69 32.09 -28.41
C MET A 1 -1.57 31.15 -27.61
N GLU A 2 -2.89 31.11 -27.85
CA GLU A 2 -3.83 30.22 -27.12
C GLU A 2 -3.49 28.72 -27.27
N PHE A 3 -3.14 28.29 -28.48
CA PHE A 3 -2.71 26.90 -28.75
C PHE A 3 -1.40 26.50 -28.06
N GLU A 4 -0.42 27.40 -28.00
CA GLU A 4 0.88 27.14 -27.35
C GLU A 4 0.73 27.11 -25.82
N GLU A 5 -0.18 27.90 -25.27
CA GLU A 5 -0.48 27.91 -23.84
C GLU A 5 -1.21 26.62 -23.42
N LEU A 6 -2.21 26.19 -24.21
CA LEU A 6 -2.86 24.90 -24.04
C LEU A 6 -1.87 23.72 -24.15
N GLU A 7 -0.94 23.75 -25.09
CA GLU A 7 0.09 22.72 -25.22
C GLU A 7 0.98 22.64 -23.98
N LYS A 8 1.40 23.80 -23.43
CA LYS A 8 2.16 23.87 -22.19
C LYS A 8 1.38 23.33 -20.98
N GLU A 9 0.08 23.63 -20.88
CA GLU A 9 -0.76 23.08 -19.82
C GLU A 9 -0.92 21.56 -19.93
N ILE A 10 -1.14 21.05 -21.14
CA ILE A 10 -1.23 19.60 -21.40
C ILE A 10 0.07 18.90 -20.99
N LEU A 11 1.24 19.48 -21.33
CA LEU A 11 2.53 18.93 -20.93
C LEU A 11 2.69 18.89 -19.41
N LYS A 12 2.36 19.98 -18.71
CA LYS A 12 2.39 20.03 -17.24
C LYS A 12 1.46 18.99 -16.60
N ILE A 13 0.25 18.80 -17.15
CA ILE A 13 -0.70 17.81 -16.67
C ILE A 13 -0.14 16.39 -16.89
N LYS A 14 0.42 16.10 -18.06
CA LYS A 14 1.02 14.80 -18.38
C LYS A 14 2.20 14.49 -17.46
N GLU A 15 3.07 15.45 -17.19
CA GLU A 15 4.20 15.29 -16.26
C GLU A 15 3.74 14.99 -14.84
N ARG A 16 2.74 15.73 -14.34
CA ARG A 16 2.15 15.47 -13.02
C ARG A 16 1.48 14.09 -12.97
N ASN A 17 0.70 13.74 -13.98
CA ASN A 17 0.02 12.45 -14.04
C ASN A 17 1.02 11.30 -14.08
N LYS A 18 2.14 11.43 -14.80
CA LYS A 18 3.21 10.42 -14.83
C LYS A 18 3.77 10.12 -13.43
N LYS A 19 3.99 11.17 -12.62
CA LYS A 19 4.43 11.01 -11.22
C LYS A 19 3.37 10.27 -10.39
N VAL A 20 2.13 10.74 -10.46
CA VAL A 20 1.00 10.14 -9.72
C VAL A 20 0.78 8.67 -10.09
N GLU A 21 0.83 8.32 -11.38
CA GLU A 21 0.64 6.94 -11.81
C GLU A 21 1.80 6.03 -11.38
N THR A 22 3.03 6.55 -11.34
CA THR A 22 4.19 5.82 -10.80
C THR A 22 4.00 5.54 -9.31
N ASP A 23 3.58 6.54 -8.54
CA ASP A 23 3.30 6.40 -7.11
C ASP A 23 2.17 5.37 -6.88
N LYS A 24 1.05 5.49 -7.60
CA LYS A 24 -0.06 4.52 -7.53
C LYS A 24 0.39 3.10 -7.87
N ALA A 25 1.22 2.93 -8.91
CA ALA A 25 1.76 1.64 -9.29
C ALA A 25 2.62 1.05 -8.16
N TRP A 26 3.44 1.88 -7.51
CA TRP A 26 4.19 1.47 -6.33
C TRP A 26 3.28 1.07 -5.16
N GLU A 27 2.27 1.89 -4.84
CA GLU A 27 1.33 1.63 -3.73
C GLU A 27 0.54 0.34 -3.91
N THR A 28 0.19 0.02 -5.16
CA THR A 28 -0.59 -1.17 -5.51
C THR A 28 0.28 -2.39 -5.81
N SER A 29 1.59 -2.21 -5.95
CA SER A 29 2.54 -3.26 -6.29
C SER A 29 2.57 -4.39 -5.26
N ILE A 30 2.75 -5.62 -5.75
CA ILE A 30 3.02 -6.78 -4.91
C ILE A 30 4.36 -6.60 -4.18
N THR A 31 5.33 -5.94 -4.81
CA THR A 31 6.65 -5.63 -4.24
C THR A 31 6.53 -4.91 -2.90
N ARG A 32 5.72 -3.84 -2.82
CA ARG A 32 5.49 -3.12 -1.56
C ARG A 32 4.85 -4.02 -0.50
N LYS A 33 3.88 -4.86 -0.87
CA LYS A 33 3.20 -5.79 0.05
C LYS A 33 4.17 -6.82 0.63
N VAL A 34 5.03 -7.39 -0.21
CA VAL A 34 6.05 -8.37 0.21
C VAL A 34 7.08 -7.71 1.12
N LEU A 35 7.57 -6.51 0.80
CA LEU A 35 8.50 -5.76 1.67
C LEU A 35 7.88 -5.49 3.04
N LEU A 36 6.64 -5.00 3.09
CA LEU A 36 5.95 -4.75 4.35
C LEU A 36 5.77 -6.03 5.17
N PHE A 37 5.41 -7.14 4.51
CA PHE A 37 5.31 -8.44 5.18
C PHE A 37 6.65 -8.89 5.78
N ILE A 38 7.74 -8.82 5.01
CA ILE A 38 9.08 -9.20 5.47
C ILE A 38 9.52 -8.32 6.64
N PHE A 39 9.39 -6.99 6.53
CA PHE A 39 9.80 -6.09 7.62
C PHE A 39 8.96 -6.27 8.87
N THR A 40 7.65 -6.49 8.73
CA THR A 40 6.76 -6.77 9.87
C THR A 40 7.16 -8.07 10.56
N TYR A 41 7.38 -9.13 9.78
CA TYR A 41 7.80 -10.43 10.30
C TYR A 41 9.14 -10.36 11.03
N LEU A 42 10.13 -9.68 10.45
CA LEU A 42 11.44 -9.49 11.06
C LEU A 42 11.36 -8.65 12.33
N ALA A 43 10.67 -7.50 12.29
CA ALA A 43 10.55 -6.61 13.44
C ALA A 43 9.88 -7.31 14.63
N ILE A 44 8.76 -8.00 14.38
CA ILE A 44 8.03 -8.73 15.43
C ILE A 44 8.81 -9.96 15.89
N GLY A 45 9.40 -10.72 14.97
CA GLY A 45 10.22 -11.88 15.32
C GLY A 45 11.40 -11.52 16.21
N LEU A 46 12.12 -10.43 15.87
CA LEU A 46 13.22 -9.90 16.68
C LEU A 46 12.72 -9.39 18.04
N TYR A 47 11.60 -8.66 18.08
CA TYR A 47 11.03 -8.17 19.34
C TYR A 47 10.63 -9.31 20.28
N ILE A 48 9.87 -10.31 19.77
CA ILE A 48 9.41 -11.46 20.56
C ILE A 48 10.61 -12.31 21.02
N ASN A 49 11.66 -12.42 20.21
CA ASN A 49 12.90 -13.07 20.59
C ASN A 49 13.61 -12.32 21.74
N ALA A 50 13.68 -10.99 21.66
CA ALA A 50 14.33 -10.15 22.68
C ALA A 50 13.64 -10.22 24.05
N ILE A 51 12.31 -10.39 24.10
CA ILE A 51 11.54 -10.53 25.34
C ILE A 51 11.50 -11.98 25.87
N GLY A 52 12.22 -12.92 25.25
CA GLY A 52 12.35 -14.29 25.74
C GLY A 52 11.09 -15.15 25.59
N VAL A 53 10.15 -14.77 24.72
CA VAL A 53 8.93 -15.55 24.49
C VAL A 53 9.23 -16.77 23.63
N GLU A 54 8.68 -17.92 24.00
CA GLU A 54 8.86 -19.16 23.25
C GLU A 54 8.36 -19.05 21.81
N LYS A 55 9.08 -19.69 20.89
CA LYS A 55 8.75 -19.77 19.46
C LYS A 55 8.50 -18.39 18.82
N PRO A 56 9.46 -17.45 18.90
CA PRO A 56 9.27 -16.06 18.48
C PRO A 56 8.88 -15.91 17.01
N TRP A 57 9.50 -16.70 16.14
CA TRP A 57 9.24 -16.72 14.70
C TRP A 57 7.85 -17.27 14.37
N LEU A 58 7.34 -18.24 15.14
CA LEU A 58 5.98 -18.75 14.98
C LEU A 58 4.95 -17.69 15.38
N ASN A 59 5.20 -16.99 16.49
CA ASN A 59 4.32 -15.93 16.97
C ASN A 59 4.29 -14.71 16.03
N ALA A 60 5.39 -14.44 15.31
CA ALA A 60 5.44 -13.37 14.32
C ALA A 60 4.59 -13.63 13.06
N ILE A 61 4.18 -14.89 12.80
CA ILE A 61 3.34 -15.23 11.64
C ILE A 61 1.97 -14.58 11.74
N VAL A 62 1.33 -14.62 12.92
CA VAL A 62 -0.04 -14.12 13.13
C VAL A 62 -0.17 -12.62 12.75
N PRO A 63 0.64 -11.70 13.31
CA PRO A 63 0.54 -10.29 12.95
C PRO A 63 1.00 -10.00 11.52
N SER A 64 1.97 -10.74 10.98
CA SER A 64 2.42 -10.56 9.59
C SER A 64 1.34 -10.97 8.58
N LEU A 65 0.67 -12.10 8.82
CA LEU A 65 -0.47 -12.52 8.02
C LEU A 65 -1.69 -11.60 8.20
N GLY A 66 -1.97 -11.17 9.42
CA GLY A 66 -3.04 -10.20 9.69
C GLY A 66 -2.84 -8.90 8.91
N PHE A 67 -1.60 -8.37 8.91
CA PHE A 67 -1.24 -7.20 8.12
C PHE A 67 -1.40 -7.46 6.62
N LEU A 68 -0.87 -8.57 6.10
CA LEU A 68 -1.00 -8.92 4.69
C LEU A 68 -2.47 -9.03 4.25
N LEU A 69 -3.31 -9.71 5.03
CA LEU A 69 -4.74 -9.84 4.78
C LEU A 69 -5.44 -8.48 4.79
N SER A 70 -5.06 -7.55 5.67
CA SER A 70 -5.59 -6.18 5.63
C SER A 70 -5.31 -5.49 4.29
N THR A 71 -4.10 -5.67 3.72
CA THR A 71 -3.74 -5.06 2.43
C THR A 71 -4.54 -5.61 1.25
N LEU A 72 -5.11 -6.82 1.39
CA LEU A 72 -5.92 -7.48 0.37
C LEU A 72 -7.42 -7.20 0.55
N THR A 73 -7.89 -7.10 1.78
CA THR A 73 -9.32 -6.94 2.11
C THR A 73 -9.79 -5.49 2.10
N LEU A 74 -8.94 -4.53 2.46
CA LEU A 74 -9.31 -3.11 2.52
C LEU A 74 -9.79 -2.52 1.16
N PRO A 75 -9.21 -2.87 -0.01
CA PRO A 75 -9.74 -2.42 -1.30
C PRO A 75 -11.17 -2.93 -1.57
N PHE A 76 -11.49 -4.15 -1.15
CA PHE A 76 -12.83 -4.71 -1.26
C PHE A 76 -13.82 -3.91 -0.40
N PHE A 77 -13.49 -3.68 0.87
CA PHE A 77 -14.34 -2.88 1.77
C PHE A 77 -14.48 -1.42 1.30
N LYS A 78 -13.43 -0.84 0.72
CA LYS A 78 -13.49 0.49 0.09
C LYS A 78 -14.52 0.55 -1.04
N ASN A 79 -14.56 -0.46 -1.90
CA ASN A 79 -15.54 -0.54 -2.97
C ASN A 79 -16.98 -0.71 -2.43
N LEU A 80 -17.13 -1.49 -1.36
CA LEU A 80 -18.42 -1.66 -0.68
C LEU A 80 -18.91 -0.34 -0.07
N TRP A 81 -18.04 0.36 0.66
CA TRP A 81 -18.34 1.66 1.25
C TRP A 81 -18.70 2.70 0.18
N LYS A 82 -17.96 2.73 -0.94
CA LYS A 82 -18.30 3.57 -2.09
C LYS A 82 -19.68 3.30 -2.67
N LYS A 83 -20.09 2.04 -2.73
CA LYS A 83 -21.35 1.64 -3.35
C LYS A 83 -22.58 1.92 -2.47
N TYR A 84 -22.44 1.77 -1.15
CA TYR A 84 -23.60 1.75 -0.25
C TYR A 84 -23.66 2.93 0.73
N ILE A 85 -22.54 3.61 0.99
CA ILE A 85 -22.46 4.65 2.03
C ILE A 85 -22.05 5.99 1.43
N TYR A 86 -21.03 6.01 0.57
CA TYR A 86 -20.61 7.24 -0.10
C TYR A 86 -21.56 7.55 -1.26
N LYS A 87 -22.40 8.58 -1.10
CA LYS A 87 -23.10 9.22 -2.22
C LYS A 87 -22.25 10.41 -2.65
N GLU A 88 -21.85 10.44 -3.93
CA GLU A 88 -21.30 11.65 -4.56
C GLU A 88 -22.27 12.82 -4.50
#